data_AF-A0A840XM40-F1
#
_entry.id   AF-A0A840XM40-F1
#
_cell.length_a   1.000
_cell.length_b   1.000
_cell.length_c   1.000
_cell.angle_alpha   90.00
_cell.angle_beta   90.00
_cell.angle_gamma   90.00
#
_symmetry.space_group_name_H-M   'P 1'
#
loop_
_entity.id
_entity.type
_entity.pdbx_description
1 polymer ?
#
loop_
_entity_poly.entity_id
_entity_poly.type
_entity_poly.pdbx_seq_one_letter_code
_entity_poly.pdbx_strand_id
1 'polypeptide(L)'
;MSAEPPPGAVVLLISGVRGGMDRVAVEEAIRRFDPAARIWTNWPKGMVAVETAAPAEALRMAVQDAGYVAGLRQGGAAAREPVDIAAAVMRVIGLTFAGFVLGTLLGAALGVGNALLNPLCATPGDSGGCAMGIPSVALAAGSLGAPLGFALALWRALRR
;
A
#
# COMPACT_ATOMS: atom_id res chain seq x y z
N MET A 1 -0.13 33.85 21.94
CA MET A 1 1.13 33.13 21.60
C MET A 1 0.69 31.84 20.95
N SER A 2 0.77 31.75 19.61
CA SER A 2 0.29 30.58 18.87
C SER A 2 1.37 29.51 18.93
N ALA A 3 1.21 28.55 19.85
CA ALA A 3 1.97 27.32 19.80
C ALA A 3 1.76 26.66 18.43
N GLU A 4 2.84 26.23 17.79
CA GLU A 4 2.74 25.50 16.53
C GLU A 4 2.10 24.13 16.81
N PRO A 5 1.16 23.66 15.96
CA PRO A 5 0.51 22.37 16.20
C PRO A 5 1.53 21.22 16.12
N PRO A 6 1.37 20.17 16.94
CA PRO A 6 2.28 19.04 16.91
C PRO A 6 2.24 18.30 15.56
N PRO A 7 3.36 17.67 15.16
CA PRO A 7 3.38 16.81 13.98
C PRO A 7 2.43 15.64 14.21
N GLY A 8 1.34 15.56 13.42
CA GLY A 8 0.28 14.57 13.58
C GLY A 8 -1.07 15.13 14.03
N ALA A 9 -1.24 16.45 14.15
CA ALA A 9 -2.56 17.07 14.35
C ALA A 9 -3.40 17.07 13.05
N VAL A 10 -4.71 16.82 13.17
CA VAL A 10 -5.67 16.90 12.06
C VAL A 10 -5.85 18.35 11.70
N VAL A 11 -5.56 18.73 10.46
CA VAL A 11 -5.72 20.12 10.01
C VAL A 11 -6.98 20.24 9.17
N LEU A 12 -7.96 20.98 9.70
CA LEU A 12 -9.21 21.32 9.05
C LEU A 12 -9.11 22.72 8.43
N LEU A 13 -9.64 22.84 7.23
CA LEU A 13 -9.94 24.09 6.53
C LEU A 13 -11.43 24.35 6.65
N ILE A 14 -11.81 25.42 7.33
CA ILE A 14 -13.20 25.71 7.69
C ILE A 14 -13.64 26.96 6.95
N SER A 15 -14.75 26.83 6.23
CA SER A 15 -15.40 27.90 5.49
C SER A 15 -16.75 28.25 6.13
N GLY A 16 -17.20 29.50 5.93
CA GLY A 16 -18.46 30.00 6.48
C GLY A 16 -18.35 30.71 7.83
N VAL A 17 -17.14 30.80 8.41
CA VAL A 17 -16.87 31.53 9.67
C VAL A 17 -16.82 33.03 9.38
N ARG A 18 -17.79 33.81 9.87
CA ARG A 18 -17.91 35.25 9.64
C ARG A 18 -17.65 36.09 10.88
N GLY A 19 -17.77 35.52 12.08
CA GLY A 19 -17.60 36.25 13.34
C GLY A 19 -17.02 35.42 14.48
N GLY A 20 -16.90 36.06 15.66
CA GLY A 20 -16.41 35.39 16.88
C GLY A 20 -17.29 34.24 17.35
N MET A 21 -18.61 34.38 17.21
CA MET A 21 -19.58 33.34 17.59
C MET A 21 -19.41 32.06 16.75
N ASP A 22 -19.12 32.20 15.45
CA ASP A 22 -18.89 31.04 14.58
C ASP A 22 -17.63 30.26 14.99
N ARG A 23 -16.60 30.98 15.45
CA ARG A 23 -15.35 30.37 15.93
C ARG A 23 -15.61 29.54 17.19
N VAL A 24 -16.39 30.09 18.11
CA VAL A 24 -16.79 29.39 19.34
C VAL A 24 -17.62 28.16 19.01
N ALA A 25 -18.58 28.26 18.09
CA ALA A 25 -19.42 27.13 17.68
C ALA A 25 -18.60 25.99 17.07
N VAL A 26 -17.61 26.31 16.23
CA VAL A 26 -16.69 25.31 15.67
C VAL A 26 -15.85 24.63 16.75
N GLU A 27 -15.27 25.41 17.67
CA GLU A 27 -14.49 24.86 18.79
C GLU A 27 -15.35 23.98 19.71
N GLU A 28 -16.60 24.38 19.97
CA GLU A 28 -17.55 23.61 20.75
C GLU A 28 -17.95 22.31 20.05
N ALA A 29 -18.16 22.33 18.73
CA ALA A 29 -18.43 21.13 17.94
C ALA A 29 -17.27 20.12 18.04
N ILE A 30 -16.03 20.60 17.94
CA ILE A 30 -14.83 19.77 18.10
C ILE A 30 -14.76 19.19 19.51
N ARG A 31 -14.97 20.01 20.56
CA ARG A 31 -14.92 19.56 21.96
C ARG A 31 -16.08 18.62 22.33
N ARG A 32 -17.25 18.78 21.71
CA ARG A 32 -18.39 17.86 21.89
C ARG A 32 -18.08 16.49 21.30
N PHE A 33 -17.36 16.45 20.19
CA PHE A 33 -16.93 15.22 19.55
C PHE A 33 -15.78 14.54 20.32
N ASP A 34 -14.76 15.30 20.70
CA ASP A 34 -13.63 14.83 21.51
C ASP A 34 -13.30 15.84 22.63
N PRO A 35 -13.75 15.60 23.87
CA PRO A 35 -13.47 16.48 25.01
C PRO A 35 -11.99 16.60 25.37
N ALA A 36 -11.17 15.62 24.99
CA ALA A 36 -9.73 15.60 25.25
C ALA A 36 -8.91 16.30 24.13
N ALA A 37 -9.56 16.71 23.04
CA ALA A 37 -8.88 17.30 21.90
C ALA A 37 -8.18 18.61 22.27
N ARG A 38 -6.95 18.77 21.77
CA ARG A 38 -6.22 20.05 21.82
C ARG A 38 -6.39 20.77 20.48
N ILE A 39 -6.68 22.06 20.54
CA ILE A 39 -7.09 22.86 19.39
C ILE A 39 -6.11 24.02 19.20
N TRP A 40 -5.65 24.21 17.97
CA TRP A 40 -4.87 25.36 17.53
C TRP A 40 -5.55 26.04 16.35
N THR A 41 -5.86 27.31 16.49
CA THR A 41 -6.66 28.04 15.49
C THR A 41 -5.83 29.08 14.74
N ASN A 42 -6.01 29.15 13.44
CA ASN A 42 -5.56 30.23 12.57
C ASN A 42 -6.73 30.71 11.71
N TRP A 43 -7.61 31.49 12.34
CA TRP A 43 -8.83 32.03 11.74
C TRP A 43 -8.61 32.93 10.52
N PRO A 44 -7.56 33.78 10.44
CA PRO A 44 -7.27 34.53 9.21
C PRO A 44 -7.08 33.65 7.97
N LYS A 45 -6.64 32.39 8.16
CA LYS A 45 -6.50 31.39 7.09
C LYS A 45 -7.61 30.34 7.09
N GLY A 46 -8.61 30.48 7.96
CA GLY A 46 -9.68 29.49 8.14
C GLY A 46 -9.18 28.10 8.58
N MET A 47 -8.04 28.02 9.26
CA MET A 47 -7.45 26.73 9.64
C MET A 47 -7.66 26.43 11.12
N VAL A 48 -7.97 25.16 11.42
CA VAL A 48 -8.02 24.63 12.77
C VAL A 48 -7.25 23.31 12.79
N ALA A 49 -6.17 23.26 13.56
CA ALA A 49 -5.46 22.02 13.83
C ALA A 49 -6.00 21.41 15.13
N VAL A 50 -6.22 20.11 15.13
CA VAL A 50 -6.82 19.36 16.23
C VAL A 50 -5.98 18.12 16.50
N GLU A 51 -5.40 18.01 17.69
CA GLU A 51 -4.79 16.78 18.17
C GLU A 51 -5.90 15.96 18.82
N THR A 52 -6.21 14.82 18.20
CA THR A 52 -7.27 13.91 18.62
C THR A 52 -6.84 12.49 18.30
N ALA A 53 -7.29 11.54 19.12
CA ALA A 53 -7.15 10.11 18.84
C ALA A 53 -8.22 9.62 17.84
N ALA A 54 -9.26 10.43 17.60
CA ALA A 54 -10.36 10.08 16.73
C ALA A 54 -10.00 10.20 15.24
N PRO A 55 -10.67 9.44 14.36
CA PRO A 55 -10.37 9.48 12.93
C PRO A 55 -10.71 10.87 12.34
N ALA A 56 -9.78 11.40 11.54
CA ALA A 56 -9.87 12.73 10.92
C ALA A 56 -11.17 12.97 10.15
N GLU A 57 -11.71 11.93 9.51
CA GLU A 57 -12.94 12.01 8.74
C GLU A 57 -14.19 12.14 9.63
N ALA A 58 -14.21 11.47 10.79
CA ALA A 58 -15.30 11.62 11.74
C ALA A 58 -15.29 13.03 12.37
N LEU A 59 -14.10 13.56 12.64
CA LEU A 59 -13.95 14.95 13.09
C LEU A 59 -14.46 15.94 12.03
N ARG A 60 -14.13 15.72 10.74
CA ARG A 60 -14.64 16.52 9.62
C ARG A 60 -16.17 16.50 9.57
N MET A 61 -16.78 15.32 9.69
CA MET A 61 -18.24 15.17 9.70
C MET A 61 -18.87 15.88 10.89
N ALA A 62 -18.31 15.78 12.10
CA ALA A 62 -18.83 16.47 13.28
C ALA A 62 -18.88 18.00 13.11
N VAL A 63 -17.88 18.58 12.46
CA VAL A 63 -17.88 20.03 12.15
C VAL A 63 -18.89 20.38 11.06
N GLN A 64 -19.15 19.46 10.12
CA GLN A 64 -20.19 19.62 9.10
C GLN A 64 -21.60 19.53 9.66
N ASP A 65 -21.84 18.62 10.60
CA ASP A 65 -23.12 18.48 11.30
C ASP A 65 -23.45 19.74 12.13
N ALA A 66 -22.43 20.48 12.57
CA ALA A 66 -22.57 21.79 13.20
C ALA A 66 -22.92 22.93 12.20
N GLY A 67 -23.03 22.64 10.91
CA GLY A 67 -23.42 23.59 9.86
C GLY A 67 -22.26 24.31 9.16
N TYR A 68 -21.01 23.87 9.39
CA TYR A 68 -19.82 24.48 8.79
C TYR A 68 -19.19 23.62 7.71
N VAL A 69 -18.69 24.23 6.64
CA VAL A 69 -17.99 23.46 5.59
C VAL A 69 -16.56 23.21 6.04
N ALA A 70 -16.25 21.97 6.41
CA ALA A 70 -14.90 21.52 6.76
C ALA A 70 -14.27 20.66 5.65
N GLY A 71 -13.07 21.04 5.21
CA GLY A 71 -12.19 20.24 4.36
C GLY A 71 -10.97 19.77 5.12
N LEU A 72 -10.49 18.56 4.84
CA LEU A 72 -9.22 18.08 5.38
C LEU A 72 -8.07 18.63 4.53
N ARG A 73 -7.11 19.29 5.17
CA ARG A 73 -5.85 19.65 4.50
C ARG A 73 -5.05 18.37 4.30
N GLN A 74 -4.75 18.03 3.05
CA GLN A 74 -3.87 16.91 2.73
C GLN A 74 -2.56 17.05 3.52
N GLY A 75 -2.28 16.07 4.38
CA GLY A 75 -1.11 16.04 5.28
C GLY A 75 -1.41 16.24 6.77
N GLY A 76 -2.63 16.64 7.16
CA GLY A 76 -3.04 16.76 8.56
C GLY A 76 -3.72 15.49 9.09
N ALA A 77 -2.95 14.64 9.77
CA ALA A 77 -3.40 13.50 10.59
C ALA A 77 -4.32 12.44 9.98
N ALA A 78 -4.06 12.09 8.73
CA ALA A 78 -4.00 10.68 8.41
C ALA A 78 -2.57 10.41 7.98
N ALA A 79 -1.67 10.23 8.94
CA ALA A 79 -0.57 9.31 8.73
C ALA A 79 -1.22 7.92 8.53
N ARG A 80 -1.83 7.69 7.35
CA ARG A 80 -1.67 6.37 6.75
C ARG A 80 -0.16 6.19 6.78
N GLU A 81 0.31 5.23 7.56
CA GLU A 81 1.64 4.68 7.35
C GLU A 81 1.87 4.67 5.84
N PRO A 82 2.96 5.25 5.33
CA PRO A 82 3.26 5.11 3.93
C PRO A 82 3.25 3.61 3.70
N VAL A 83 2.21 3.11 3.03
CA VAL A 83 2.27 1.81 2.38
C VAL A 83 3.48 2.00 1.52
N ASP A 84 4.60 1.41 1.93
CA ASP A 84 5.86 1.65 1.27
C ASP A 84 5.70 1.02 -0.11
N ILE A 85 5.27 1.86 -1.07
CA ILE A 85 4.95 1.44 -2.43
C ILE A 85 6.19 0.79 -3.00
N ALA A 86 7.38 1.31 -2.66
CA ALA A 86 8.64 0.70 -3.03
C ALA A 86 8.79 -0.70 -2.42
N ALA A 87 8.52 -0.90 -1.12
CA ALA A 87 8.55 -2.24 -0.52
C ALA A 87 7.49 -3.19 -1.13
N ALA A 88 6.29 -2.71 -1.44
CA ALA A 88 5.25 -3.50 -2.07
C ALA A 88 5.66 -3.93 -3.48
N VAL A 89 6.14 -2.98 -4.29
CA VAL A 89 6.65 -3.23 -5.64
C VAL A 89 7.85 -4.18 -5.61
N MET A 90 8.80 -3.97 -4.71
CA MET A 90 9.98 -4.84 -4.54
C MET A 90 9.59 -6.26 -4.13
N ARG A 91 8.56 -6.43 -3.30
CA ARG A 91 8.03 -7.76 -2.96
C ARG A 91 7.38 -8.45 -4.15
N VAL A 92 6.60 -7.73 -4.95
CA VAL A 92 5.97 -8.28 -6.17
C VAL A 92 7.03 -8.69 -7.19
N ILE A 93 8.00 -7.82 -7.46
CA ILE A 93 9.12 -8.11 -8.35
C ILE A 93 9.91 -9.32 -7.83
N GLY A 94 10.25 -9.32 -6.54
CA GLY A 94 11.03 -10.39 -5.92
C GLY A 94 10.35 -11.75 -5.99
N LEU A 95 9.05 -11.83 -5.69
CA LEU A 95 8.30 -13.09 -5.76
C LEU A 95 8.06 -13.57 -7.20
N THR A 96 7.86 -12.64 -8.14
CA THR A 96 7.73 -12.96 -9.57
C THR A 96 9.03 -13.53 -10.12
N PHE A 97 10.15 -12.88 -9.81
CA PHE A 97 11.48 -13.35 -10.22
C PHE A 97 11.84 -14.68 -9.55
N ALA A 98 11.56 -14.84 -8.26
CA ALA A 98 11.76 -16.11 -7.57
C ALA A 98 10.92 -17.23 -8.21
N GLY A 99 9.67 -16.96 -8.58
CA GLY A 99 8.81 -17.90 -9.32
C GLY A 99 9.41 -18.30 -10.67
N PHE A 100 9.94 -17.34 -11.44
CA PHE A 100 10.61 -17.61 -12.71
C PHE A 100 11.85 -18.51 -12.53
N VAL A 101 12.72 -18.18 -11.58
CA VAL A 101 13.94 -18.94 -11.30
C VAL A 101 13.61 -20.35 -10.83
N LEU A 102 12.67 -20.50 -9.89
CA LEU A 102 12.22 -21.79 -9.39
C LEU A 102 11.57 -22.62 -10.50
N GLY A 103 10.74 -22.01 -11.34
CA GLY A 103 10.14 -22.68 -12.51
C GLY A 103 11.20 -23.17 -13.49
N THR A 104 12.21 -22.34 -13.76
CA THR A 104 13.31 -22.68 -14.68
C THR A 104 14.14 -23.84 -14.14
N LEU A 105 14.51 -23.80 -12.85
CA LEU A 105 15.25 -24.86 -12.20
C LEU A 105 14.47 -26.17 -12.18
N LEU A 106 13.17 -26.11 -11.91
CA LEU A 106 12.30 -27.28 -11.93
C LEU A 106 12.18 -27.88 -13.34
N GLY A 107 12.00 -27.04 -14.37
CA GLY A 107 11.96 -27.49 -15.76
C GLY A 107 13.28 -28.11 -16.21
N ALA A 108 14.41 -27.54 -15.82
CA ALA A 108 15.72 -28.12 -16.09
C ALA A 108 15.91 -29.47 -15.39
N ALA A 109 15.52 -29.58 -14.12
CA ALA A 109 15.59 -30.83 -13.37
C ALA A 109 14.71 -31.93 -14.00
N LEU A 110 13.50 -31.58 -14.45
CA LEU A 110 12.63 -32.50 -15.18
C LEU A 110 13.22 -32.92 -16.53
N GLY A 111 13.81 -31.98 -17.28
CA GLY A 111 14.48 -32.26 -18.55
C GLY A 111 15.67 -33.22 -18.38
N VAL A 112 16.51 -32.99 -17.37
CA VAL A 112 17.63 -33.88 -17.03
C VAL A 112 17.13 -35.24 -16.56
N GLY A 113 16.12 -35.28 -15.68
CA GLY A 113 15.51 -36.53 -15.24
C GLY A 113 14.96 -37.36 -16.39
N ASN A 114 14.27 -36.73 -17.35
CA ASN A 114 13.77 -37.40 -18.54
C ASN A 114 14.91 -37.92 -19.43
N ALA A 115 15.99 -37.16 -19.60
CA ALA A 115 17.16 -37.62 -20.37
C ALA A 115 17.86 -38.83 -19.73
N LEU A 116 17.89 -38.91 -18.40
CA LEU A 116 18.46 -40.05 -17.67
C LEU A 116 17.59 -41.30 -17.71
N LEU A 117 16.26 -41.13 -17.72
CA LEU A 117 15.30 -42.23 -17.69
C LEU A 117 14.92 -42.74 -19.09
N ASN A 118 15.15 -41.96 -20.14
CA ASN A 118 14.79 -42.34 -21.50
C ASN A 118 15.98 -42.98 -22.25
N PRO A 119 15.92 -44.30 -22.55
CA PRO A 119 17.00 -45.02 -23.21
C PRO A 119 17.29 -44.53 -24.65
N LEU A 120 16.35 -43.82 -25.27
CA LEU A 120 16.55 -43.20 -26.59
C LEU A 120 17.52 -42.02 -26.55
N CYS A 121 17.76 -41.42 -25.39
CA CYS A 121 18.78 -40.38 -25.23
C CYS A 121 20.20 -40.95 -25.06
N ALA A 122 20.34 -42.28 -24.91
CA ALA A 122 21.63 -42.97 -24.73
C ALA A 122 22.20 -43.55 -26.04
N THR A 123 21.46 -43.49 -27.14
CA THR A 123 21.92 -43.99 -28.45
C THR A 123 22.83 -42.98 -29.16
N PRO A 124 23.95 -43.43 -29.78
CA PRO A 124 24.85 -42.56 -30.51
C PRO A 124 24.14 -41.92 -31.72
N GLY A 125 24.05 -40.59 -31.75
CA GLY A 125 23.43 -39.83 -32.84
C GLY A 125 22.26 -38.94 -32.42
N ASP A 126 21.60 -39.22 -31.29
CA ASP A 126 20.40 -38.49 -30.81
C ASP A 126 20.67 -37.48 -29.68
N SER A 127 21.93 -37.33 -29.25
CA SER A 127 22.29 -36.48 -28.11
C SER A 127 21.91 -35.00 -28.31
N GLY A 128 21.83 -34.53 -29.56
CA GLY A 128 21.46 -33.14 -29.88
C GLY A 128 20.01 -32.79 -29.52
N GLY A 129 19.07 -33.73 -29.71
CA GLY A 129 17.64 -33.50 -29.43
C GLY A 129 17.35 -33.42 -27.93
N CYS A 130 17.90 -34.35 -27.15
CA CYS A 130 17.73 -34.35 -25.69
C CYS A 130 18.47 -33.19 -25.02
N ALA A 131 19.66 -32.80 -25.54
CA ALA A 131 20.42 -31.66 -25.01
C ALA A 131 19.72 -30.31 -25.28
N MET A 132 19.11 -30.13 -26.45
CA MET A 132 18.37 -28.89 -26.78
C MET A 132 16.97 -28.83 -26.13
N GLY A 133 16.41 -29.99 -25.76
CA GLY A 133 15.13 -30.05 -25.03
C GLY A 133 15.19 -29.46 -23.61
N ILE A 134 16.30 -29.66 -22.90
CA ILE A 134 16.49 -29.19 -21.52
C ILE A 134 16.33 -27.66 -21.40
N PRO A 135 17.06 -26.81 -22.16
CA PRO A 135 16.89 -25.36 -22.06
C PRO A 135 15.49 -24.91 -22.48
N SER A 136 14.88 -25.59 -23.47
CA SER A 136 13.54 -25.27 -23.96
C SER A 136 12.46 -25.51 -22.91
N VAL A 137 12.52 -26.66 -22.23
CA VAL A 137 11.60 -27.02 -21.13
C VAL A 137 11.83 -26.14 -19.90
N ALA A 138 13.09 -25.82 -19.58
CA ALA A 138 13.44 -24.92 -18.50
C ALA A 138 12.84 -23.52 -18.72
N LEU A 139 13.00 -22.94 -19.91
CA LEU A 139 12.44 -21.63 -20.23
C LEU A 139 10.90 -21.63 -20.23
N ALA A 140 10.27 -22.67 -20.75
CA ALA A 140 8.82 -22.82 -20.72
C ALA A 140 8.27 -22.96 -19.29
N ALA A 141 8.95 -23.72 -18.42
CA ALA A 141 8.55 -23.85 -17.03
C ALA A 141 8.79 -22.53 -16.25
N GLY A 142 9.87 -21.80 -16.57
CA GLY A 142 10.15 -20.48 -16.01
C GLY A 142 9.06 -19.45 -16.35
N SER A 143 8.61 -19.41 -17.60
CA SER A 143 7.56 -18.48 -18.04
C SER A 143 6.21 -18.75 -17.37
N LEU A 144 5.93 -20.00 -16.98
CA LEU A 144 4.77 -20.38 -16.16
C LEU A 144 4.98 -20.13 -14.66
N GLY A 145 6.23 -20.21 -14.18
CA GLY A 145 6.57 -19.93 -12.78
C GLY A 145 6.42 -18.45 -12.39
N ALA A 146 6.72 -17.53 -13.31
CA ALA A 146 6.57 -16.09 -13.10
C ALA A 146 5.13 -15.65 -12.71
N PRO A 147 4.06 -16.00 -13.47
CA PRO A 147 2.69 -15.62 -13.11
C PRO A 147 2.22 -16.28 -11.81
N LEU A 148 2.71 -17.47 -11.46
CA LEU A 148 2.43 -18.08 -10.15
C LEU A 148 3.07 -17.28 -9.01
N GLY A 149 4.31 -16.83 -9.17
CA GLY A 149 4.98 -15.95 -8.21
C GLY A 149 4.24 -14.61 -8.04
N PHE A 150 3.76 -14.03 -9.14
CA PHE A 150 2.94 -12.83 -9.12
C PHE A 150 1.59 -13.03 -8.42
N ALA A 151 0.88 -14.13 -8.74
CA ALA A 151 -0.40 -14.45 -8.11
C ALA A 151 -0.25 -14.66 -6.60
N LEU A 152 0.82 -15.32 -6.15
CA LEU A 152 1.14 -15.49 -4.74
C LEU A 152 1.42 -14.14 -4.05
N ALA A 153 2.12 -13.23 -4.72
CA ALA A 153 2.40 -11.89 -4.21
C ALA A 153 1.11 -11.09 -4.01
N LEU A 154 0.21 -11.11 -5.00
CA LEU A 154 -1.11 -10.48 -4.90
C LEU A 154 -1.95 -11.09 -3.79
N TRP A 155 -2.02 -12.41 -3.71
CA TRP A 155 -2.79 -13.10 -2.69
C TRP A 155 -2.31 -12.80 -1.27
N ARG A 156 -0.98 -12.72 -1.06
CA ARG A 156 -0.41 -12.30 0.22
C ARG A 156 -0.67 -10.83 0.53
N ALA A 157 -0.71 -9.96 -0.47
CA ALA A 157 -1.06 -8.56 -0.29
C ALA A 157 -2.54 -8.39 0.08
N LEU A 158 -3.44 -9.17 -0.53
CA LEU A 158 -4.88 -9.14 -0.27
C LEU A 158 -5.29 -9.75 1.09
N ARG A 159 -4.43 -10.55 1.71
CA ARG A 159 -4.67 -11.18 3.03
C ARG A 159 -4.10 -10.40 4.21
N ARG A 160 -3.45 -9.26 3.96
CA ARG A 160 -3.00 -8.33 4.99
C ARG A 160 -4.03 -7.23 5.15
#